data_AF-A0A2V5WTH6-F1
#
_entry.id   AF-A0A2V5WTH6-F1
#
_cell.length_a   1.000
_cell.length_b   1.000
_cell.length_c   1.000
_cell.angle_alpha   90.00
_cell.angle_beta   90.00
_cell.angle_gamma   90.00
#
_symmetry.space_group_name_H-M   'P 1'
#
loop_
_entity.id
_entity.type
_entity.pdbx_description
1 polymer ?
#
loop_
_entity_poly.entity_id
_entity_poly.type
_entity_poly.pdbx_seq_one_letter_code
_entity_poly.pdbx_strand_id
1 'polypeptide(L)'
;VSRTRDNLDVDLRFSANPFRMQRNKFFILGRDSLGRKRACQIRLPGCSADLEMLDCATNHSIGIARYRGHPFAGEFTLPLHLFSPIHDLFIKVDRRSWFFDEAGWIEIPGVPSLAKVPLSVIYAEAHSLAVR
;
A
#
# COMPACT_ATOMS: atom_id res chain seq x y z
N VAL A 1 7.71 3.29 4.58
CA VAL A 1 6.34 3.13 4.02
C VAL A 1 5.42 4.07 4.78
N SER A 2 4.61 4.86 4.07
CA SER A 2 3.67 5.82 4.64
C SER A 2 2.32 5.63 3.96
N ARG A 3 1.23 5.65 4.73
CA ARG A 3 -0.12 5.47 4.20
C ARG A 3 -1.00 6.62 4.65
N THR A 4 -1.71 7.21 3.68
CA THR A 4 -2.80 8.14 3.91
C THR A 4 -4.11 7.50 3.43
N ARG A 5 -5.21 8.26 3.50
CA ARG A 5 -6.49 7.81 2.97
C ARG A 5 -6.42 7.56 1.45
N ASP A 6 -5.72 8.44 0.74
CA ASP A 6 -5.77 8.53 -0.71
C ASP A 6 -4.52 7.99 -1.40
N ASN A 7 -3.39 7.95 -0.68
CA ASN A 7 -2.10 7.55 -1.23
C ASN A 7 -1.34 6.57 -0.32
N LEU A 8 -0.58 5.69 -0.95
CA LEU A 8 0.46 4.90 -0.31
C LEU A 8 1.82 5.29 -0.89
N ASP A 9 2.75 5.67 -0.02
CA ASP A 9 4.12 6.01 -0.36
C ASP A 9 5.07 4.92 0.14
N VAL A 10 5.87 4.37 -0.77
CA VAL A 10 6.73 3.21 -0.52
C VAL A 10 8.15 3.51 -1.00
N ASP A 11 9.08 3.63 -0.05
CA ASP A 11 10.50 3.65 -0.36
C ASP A 11 11.00 2.25 -0.70
N LEU A 12 11.50 2.08 -1.92
CA LEU A 12 12.06 0.83 -2.40
C LEU A 12 13.58 0.95 -2.53
N ARG A 13 14.29 -0.02 -1.96
CA ARG A 13 15.73 -0.23 -2.16
C ARG A 13 15.97 -1.63 -2.67
N PHE A 14 16.59 -1.73 -3.84
CA PHE A 14 16.96 -2.97 -4.50
C PHE A 14 18.47 -3.21 -4.35
N SER A 15 18.90 -4.47 -4.38
CA SER A 15 20.32 -4.78 -4.48
C SER A 15 20.85 -4.41 -5.87
N ALA A 16 22.13 -4.05 -5.94
CA ALA A 16 22.80 -3.59 -7.17
C ALA A 16 23.05 -4.72 -8.21
N ASN A 17 22.16 -5.71 -8.30
CA ASN A 17 22.26 -6.79 -9.28
C ASN A 17 21.39 -6.47 -10.52
N PRO A 18 21.99 -6.05 -11.66
CA PRO A 18 21.26 -5.56 -12.83
C PRO A 18 20.34 -6.61 -13.47
N PHE A 19 20.73 -7.89 -13.39
CA PHE A 19 19.96 -9.00 -13.97
C PHE A 19 18.63 -9.25 -13.23
N ARG A 20 18.53 -8.80 -11.98
CA ARG A 20 17.31 -8.97 -11.17
C ARG A 20 16.25 -7.91 -11.44
N MET A 21 16.58 -6.79 -12.08
CA MET A 21 15.66 -5.65 -12.19
C MET A 21 14.64 -5.72 -13.32
N GLN A 22 14.93 -6.41 -14.42
CA GLN A 22 14.02 -6.40 -15.59
C GLN A 22 12.70 -7.14 -15.39
N ARG A 23 12.47 -7.76 -14.23
CA ARG A 23 11.26 -8.55 -13.95
C ARG A 23 10.58 -8.24 -12.62
N ASN A 24 11.01 -7.17 -11.94
CA ASN A 24 10.44 -6.86 -10.63
C ASN A 24 8.99 -6.40 -10.79
N LYS A 25 8.09 -7.06 -10.06
CA LYS A 25 6.70 -6.67 -9.95
C LYS A 25 6.43 -6.19 -8.54
N PHE A 26 5.64 -5.13 -8.42
CA PHE A 26 5.09 -4.69 -7.16
C PHE A 26 3.64 -5.15 -7.09
N PHE A 27 3.29 -5.86 -6.03
CA PHE A 27 1.96 -6.37 -5.76
C PHE A 27 1.35 -5.65 -4.58
N ILE A 28 0.07 -5.35 -4.69
CA ILE A 28 -0.75 -4.84 -3.60
C ILE A 28 -1.97 -5.73 -3.50
N LEU A 29 -2.26 -6.16 -2.28
CA LEU A 29 -3.46 -6.88 -1.92
C LEU A 29 -4.19 -6.08 -0.83
N GLY A 30 -5.50 -6.02 -0.92
CA GLY A 30 -6.32 -5.32 0.06
C GLY A 30 -7.78 -5.63 -0.13
N ARG A 31 -8.61 -4.75 0.43
CA ARG A 31 -10.07 -4.79 0.25
C ARG A 31 -10.57 -3.46 -0.30
N ASP A 32 -11.65 -3.50 -1.07
CA ASP A 32 -12.38 -2.30 -1.44
C ASP A 32 -13.33 -1.84 -0.32
N SER A 33 -14.05 -0.74 -0.54
CA SER A 33 -15.01 -0.18 0.42
C SER A 33 -16.17 -1.12 0.77
N LEU A 34 -16.45 -2.12 -0.07
CA LEU A 34 -17.45 -3.16 0.17
C LEU A 34 -16.84 -4.41 0.83
N GLY A 35 -15.56 -4.37 1.19
CA GLY A 35 -14.85 -5.49 1.82
C GLY A 35 -14.40 -6.59 0.86
N ARG A 36 -14.60 -6.42 -0.46
CA ARG A 36 -14.19 -7.41 -1.47
C ARG A 36 -12.69 -7.36 -1.68
N LYS A 37 -12.05 -8.52 -1.86
CA LYS A 37 -10.61 -8.59 -2.12
C LYS A 37 -10.26 -7.89 -3.43
N ARG A 38 -9.20 -7.09 -3.39
CA ARG A 38 -8.60 -6.43 -4.55
C ARG A 38 -7.13 -6.75 -4.58
N ALA A 39 -6.62 -7.12 -5.75
CA ALA A 39 -5.21 -7.37 -5.96
C ALA A 39 -4.78 -6.64 -7.24
N CYS A 40 -3.67 -5.91 -7.17
CA CYS A 40 -3.09 -5.28 -8.35
C CYS A 40 -1.58 -5.53 -8.42
N GLN A 41 -1.07 -5.43 -9.65
CA GLN A 41 0.34 -5.56 -9.97
C GLN A 41 0.81 -4.34 -10.76
N ILE A 42 2.07 -3.98 -10.54
CA ILE A 42 2.76 -2.89 -11.25
C ILE A 42 4.10 -3.43 -11.71
N ARG A 43 4.47 -3.15 -12.95
CA ARG A 43 5.80 -3.50 -13.47
C ARG A 43 6.76 -2.40 -13.11
N LEU A 44 7.83 -2.73 -12.40
CA LEU A 44 8.81 -1.77 -11.93
C LEU A 44 9.75 -1.37 -13.09
N PRO A 45 9.87 -0.08 -13.41
CA PRO A 45 10.77 0.41 -14.45
C PRO A 45 12.20 0.54 -13.92
N GLY A 46 13.16 0.68 -14.83
CA GLY A 46 14.54 1.05 -14.46
C GLY A 46 14.72 2.54 -14.14
N CYS A 47 13.72 3.39 -14.38
CA CYS A 47 13.81 4.84 -14.22
C CYS A 47 12.49 5.45 -13.78
N SER A 48 12.52 6.70 -13.35
CA SER A 48 11.34 7.48 -12.99
C SER A 48 10.28 7.46 -14.10
N ALA A 49 9.07 7.02 -13.78
CA ALA A 49 7.98 6.92 -14.74
C ALA A 49 6.61 6.89 -14.02
N ASP A 50 5.56 7.19 -14.78
CA ASP A 50 4.18 6.93 -14.38
C ASP A 50 3.78 5.56 -14.96
N LEU A 51 3.17 4.72 -14.13
CA LEU A 51 3.07 3.27 -14.35
C LEU A 51 1.65 2.79 -14.13
N GLU A 52 1.17 1.96 -15.04
CA GLU A 52 -0.16 1.37 -14.88
C GLU A 52 -0.22 0.41 -13.71
N MET A 53 -1.29 0.54 -12.93
CA MET A 53 -1.73 -0.44 -11.96
C MET A 53 -2.70 -1.38 -12.65
N LEU A 54 -2.34 -2.66 -12.74
CA LEU A 54 -3.15 -3.67 -13.40
C LEU A 54 -3.85 -4.54 -12.36
N ASP A 55 -5.15 -4.75 -12.48
CA ASP A 55 -5.88 -5.72 -11.67
C ASP A 55 -5.35 -7.14 -11.94
N CYS A 56 -5.05 -7.90 -10.90
CA CYS A 56 -4.41 -9.21 -11.06
C CYS A 56 -5.33 -10.27 -11.67
N ALA A 57 -6.65 -10.12 -11.58
CA ALA A 57 -7.61 -11.09 -12.11
C ALA A 57 -7.96 -10.82 -13.57
N THR A 58 -8.08 -9.54 -13.94
CA THR A 58 -8.55 -9.11 -15.27
C THR A 58 -7.45 -8.54 -16.15
N ASN A 59 -6.30 -8.18 -15.56
CA ASN A 59 -5.20 -7.49 -16.23
C ASN A 59 -5.59 -6.14 -16.87
N HIS A 60 -6.73 -5.57 -16.47
CA HIS A 60 -7.14 -4.23 -16.89
C HIS A 60 -6.46 -3.17 -16.04
N SER A 61 -6.19 -2.01 -16.65
CA SER A 61 -5.67 -0.84 -15.94
C SER A 61 -6.75 -0.28 -15.01
N ILE A 62 -6.36 -0.07 -13.75
CA ILE A 62 -7.22 0.42 -12.67
C ILE A 62 -6.70 1.71 -12.04
N GLY A 63 -5.57 2.23 -12.51
CA GLY A 63 -4.98 3.45 -11.97
C GLY A 63 -3.55 3.65 -12.47
N ILE A 64 -3.00 4.82 -12.13
CA ILE A 64 -1.62 5.17 -12.46
C ILE A 64 -0.87 5.40 -11.15
N ALA A 65 0.17 4.61 -10.95
CA ALA A 65 1.13 4.81 -9.88
C ALA A 65 2.32 5.63 -10.39
N ARG A 66 3.00 6.30 -9.48
CA ARG A 66 4.16 7.12 -9.80
C ARG A 66 5.40 6.53 -9.16
N TYR A 67 6.41 6.29 -9.98
CA TYR A 67 7.75 5.94 -9.52
C TYR A 67 8.69 7.11 -9.77
N ARG A 68 9.42 7.51 -8.74
CA ARG A 68 10.48 8.53 -8.84
C ARG A 68 11.75 7.98 -8.21
N GLY A 69 12.84 8.06 -8.95
CA GLY A 69 14.11 7.48 -8.57
C GLY A 69 14.84 6.83 -9.73
N HIS A 70 15.77 5.97 -9.36
CA HIS A 70 16.73 5.33 -10.24
C HIS A 70 16.68 3.81 -10.03
N PRO A 71 17.32 3.02 -10.90
CA PRO A 71 17.06 1.59 -10.99
C PRO A 71 17.22 0.77 -9.67
N PHE A 72 18.00 1.27 -8.71
CA PHE A 72 18.30 0.59 -7.43
C PHE A 72 17.60 1.20 -6.22
N ALA A 73 17.09 2.42 -6.32
CA ALA A 73 16.36 3.06 -5.22
C ALA A 73 15.38 4.11 -5.76
N GLY A 74 14.19 4.12 -5.19
CA GLY A 74 13.19 5.12 -5.53
C GLY A 74 11.95 5.01 -4.66
N GLU A 75 11.09 6.00 -4.83
CA GLU A 75 9.82 6.14 -4.13
C GLU A 75 8.67 5.77 -5.07
N PHE A 76 7.72 5.03 -4.52
CA PHE A 76 6.47 4.65 -5.17
C PHE A 76 5.29 5.35 -4.50
N THR A 77 4.58 6.20 -5.25
CA THR A 77 3.32 6.79 -4.81
C THR A 77 2.17 6.14 -5.56
N LEU A 78 1.22 5.59 -4.80
CA LEU A 78 0.14 4.76 -5.33
C LEU A 78 -1.21 5.36 -4.93
N PRO A 79 -2.11 5.65 -5.89
CA PRO A 79 -3.45 6.08 -5.54
C PRO A 79 -4.26 4.93 -4.95
N LEU A 80 -4.83 5.13 -3.76
CA LEU A 80 -5.60 4.14 -3.01
C LEU A 80 -7.11 4.27 -3.16
N HIS A 81 -7.61 5.08 -4.10
CA HIS A 81 -9.05 5.30 -4.32
C HIS A 81 -9.89 4.01 -4.52
N LEU A 82 -9.28 2.91 -4.94
CA LEU A 82 -9.93 1.60 -5.10
C LEU A 82 -9.81 0.68 -3.88
N PHE A 83 -8.99 1.07 -2.92
CA PHE A 83 -8.76 0.36 -1.68
C PHE A 83 -9.46 1.08 -0.53
N SER A 84 -9.97 0.29 0.40
CA SER A 84 -10.60 0.80 1.59
C SER A 84 -9.54 1.36 2.55
N PRO A 85 -9.69 2.59 3.05
CA PRO A 85 -8.76 3.16 4.02
C PRO A 85 -8.79 2.44 5.36
N ILE A 86 -9.93 1.84 5.74
CA ILE A 86 -10.10 1.15 7.03
C ILE A 86 -9.53 -0.28 7.06
N HIS A 87 -9.25 -0.87 5.90
CA HIS A 87 -8.76 -2.25 5.81
C HIS A 87 -7.25 -2.23 5.58
N ASP A 88 -6.57 -3.24 6.10
CA ASP A 88 -5.13 -3.41 5.92
C ASP A 88 -4.79 -3.67 4.45
N LEU A 89 -3.61 -3.20 4.06
CA LEU A 89 -3.00 -3.50 2.78
C LEU A 89 -1.82 -4.43 3.00
N PHE A 90 -1.59 -5.31 2.04
CA PHE A 90 -0.43 -6.17 2.00
C PHE A 90 0.32 -5.86 0.72
N ILE A 91 1.58 -5.48 0.84
CA ILE A 91 2.43 -5.19 -0.32
C ILE A 91 3.53 -6.24 -0.43
N LYS A 92 3.95 -6.51 -1.66
CA LYS A 92 5.06 -7.40 -1.94
C LYS A 92 5.81 -6.94 -3.17
N VAL A 93 7.13 -6.98 -3.07
CA VAL A 93 8.01 -6.78 -4.22
C VAL A 93 8.51 -8.15 -4.65
N ASP A 94 8.15 -8.59 -5.85
CA ASP A 94 8.68 -9.83 -6.41
C ASP A 94 10.15 -9.62 -6.80
N ARG A 95 11.04 -10.13 -5.94
CA ARG A 95 12.48 -10.16 -6.12
C ARG A 95 12.91 -11.58 -6.44
N ARG A 96 12.45 -12.11 -7.56
CA ARG A 96 12.67 -13.52 -7.94
C ARG A 96 14.17 -13.84 -8.05
N SER A 97 14.69 -14.56 -7.07
CA SER A 97 15.99 -15.24 -7.11
C SER A 97 15.72 -16.75 -7.15
N TRP A 98 15.45 -17.26 -8.34
CA TRP A 98 15.21 -18.68 -8.67
C TRP A 98 13.93 -19.36 -8.12
N PHE A 99 13.69 -19.45 -6.81
CA PHE A 99 12.55 -20.25 -6.28
C PHE A 99 11.75 -19.59 -5.15
N PHE A 100 12.36 -18.64 -4.41
CA PHE A 100 11.71 -17.94 -3.31
C PHE A 100 11.84 -16.43 -3.47
N ASP A 101 10.81 -15.71 -3.02
CA ASP A 101 10.88 -14.28 -2.81
C ASP A 101 11.50 -14.05 -1.41
N GLU A 102 12.61 -13.29 -1.35
CA GLU A 102 13.34 -12.99 -0.11
C GLU A 102 12.66 -11.95 0.80
N ALA A 103 11.69 -11.17 0.29
CA ALA A 103 11.13 -10.00 0.97
C ALA A 103 9.80 -10.26 1.68
N GLY A 104 9.08 -11.34 1.33
CA GLY A 104 7.79 -11.67 1.92
C GLY A 104 6.71 -10.61 1.67
N TRP A 105 5.59 -10.71 2.38
CA TRP A 105 4.54 -9.70 2.38
C TRP A 105 4.74 -8.72 3.54
N ILE A 106 4.56 -7.44 3.30
CA ILE A 106 4.56 -6.39 4.31
C ILE A 106 3.12 -5.96 4.54
N GLU A 107 2.66 -6.03 5.77
CA GLU A 107 1.36 -5.53 6.19
C GLU A 107 1.42 -4.04 6.50
N ILE A 108 0.44 -3.30 6.01
CA ILE A 108 0.28 -1.86 6.18
C ILE A 108 -1.10 -1.64 6.80
N PRO A 109 -1.17 -1.24 8.08
CA PRO A 109 -2.43 -1.06 8.77
C PRO A 109 -3.37 -0.10 8.05
N GLY A 110 -4.67 -0.32 8.21
CA GLY A 110 -5.70 0.67 7.90
C GLY A 110 -5.41 2.01 8.56
N VAL A 111 -5.90 3.10 7.96
CA VAL A 111 -5.96 4.41 8.59
C VAL A 111 -7.37 4.56 9.15
N PRO A 112 -7.60 4.37 10.47
CA PRO A 112 -8.90 4.56 11.06
C PRO A 112 -9.33 6.01 10.87
N SER A 113 -10.55 6.24 10.42
CA SER A 113 -11.09 7.59 10.46
C SER A 113 -11.19 8.04 11.91
N LEU A 114 -10.63 9.20 12.24
CA LEU A 114 -10.79 9.89 13.54
C LEU A 114 -12.26 10.27 13.87
N ALA A 115 -13.22 9.86 13.02
CA ALA A 115 -14.64 10.21 13.09
C ALA A 115 -15.48 9.34 14.05
N LYS A 116 -14.88 8.46 14.85
CA LYS A 116 -15.61 7.72 15.90
C LYS A 116 -14.77 7.63 17.18
N VAL A 117 -14.55 8.76 17.84
CA VAL A 117 -14.54 8.71 19.31
C VAL A 117 -16.01 8.56 19.70
N PRO A 118 -16.45 7.44 20.30
CA PRO A 118 -17.79 7.39 20.85
C PRO A 118 -17.88 8.44 21.95
N LEU A 119 -18.84 9.36 21.81
CA LEU A 119 -19.16 10.42 22.79
C LEU A 119 -19.43 9.88 24.21
N SER A 120 -19.53 8.56 24.39
CA SER A 120 -19.63 7.90 25.69
C SER A 120 -18.38 8.06 26.56
N VAL A 121 -17.20 8.37 26.00
CA VAL A 121 -15.99 8.59 26.82
C VAL A 121 -15.98 9.99 27.45
N ILE A 122 -16.64 10.98 26.84
CA ILE A 122 -16.63 12.37 27.35
C ILE A 122 -17.68 12.59 28.44
N TYR A 123 -18.80 11.85 28.43
CA TYR A 123 -19.82 11.99 29.49
C TYR A 123 -19.43 11.29 30.81
N ALA A 124 -18.60 10.23 30.78
CA ALA A 124 -18.25 9.49 32.00
C ALA A 124 -17.32 10.29 32.96
N GLU A 125 -16.44 11.14 32.43
CA GLU A 125 -15.56 11.98 33.26
C GLU A 125 -16.28 13.18 33.88
N ALA A 126 -17.31 13.73 33.22
CA ALA A 126 -18.04 14.89 33.74
C ALA A 126 -18.92 14.55 34.95
N HIS A 127 -19.42 13.32 35.06
CA HIS A 127 -20.28 12.91 36.19
C HIS A 127 -19.51 12.36 37.40
N SER A 128 -18.22 12.04 37.27
CA SER A 128 -17.41 11.53 38.39
C SER A 128 -16.79 12.65 39.25
N LEU A 129 -16.68 13.87 38.72
CA LEU A 129 -16.11 15.03 39.41
C LEU A 129 -17.14 15.88 40.17
N ALA A 130 -18.44 15.57 40.05
CA ALA A 130 -19.52 16.33 40.70
C ALA A 130 -20.02 15.72 42.03
N VAL A 131 -19.37 14.66 42.52
CA VAL A 131 -19.66 14.09 43.85
C VAL A 131 -18.35 13.88 44.59
N ARG A 132 -17.88 14.95 45.25
CA ARG A 132 -17.04 14.88 46.44
C ARG A 132 -17.02 16.22 47.16
#